data_AF-A0A371BRW7-F1
#
_entry.id   AF-A0A371BRW7-F1
#
_cell.length_a   1.000
_cell.length_b   1.000
_cell.length_c   1.000
_cell.angle_alpha   90.00
_cell.angle_beta   90.00
_cell.angle_gamma   90.00
#
_symmetry.space_group_name_H-M   'P 1'
#
loop_
_entity.id
_entity.type
_entity.pdbx_description
1 polymer ?
#
loop_
_entity_poly.entity_id
_entity_poly.type
_entity_poly.pdbx_seq_one_letter_code
_entity_poly.pdbx_strand_id
1 'polypeptide(L)'
;MTDVTDSLNLLDRPEIPEDVKTLLRVIPGQEQIELTPPESFPSAEQTTEPYCPPWATVTEPSSDETFEVEGQTFVAPRVHEEPNPMLYPMCTVGIVFNSNGKRGSGVLVGPNLLLTAGHVAPWGAANWNMEFVPAYRNGSRPFGSSFVQTYHGYNTNRSVTGYDYIICRLYNPLGRALGWMGAASFGNENDYYNKRFVSSGYPGSYGERPAVELDMGVRDIDNDSPGKELEFALRADLGPGWSGGPLWQHTANPYVVGVLSGQEKDGLDPTRLVYSAGSALVDLVRHGQANWPA
;
A
#
# COMPACT_ATOMS: atom_id res chain seq x y z
N MET A 1 -51.33 -27.39 -1.67
CA MET A 1 -49.91 -27.53 -1.26
C MET A 1 -49.11 -27.72 -2.53
N THR A 2 -48.61 -26.63 -3.10
CA THR A 2 -47.66 -26.66 -4.22
C THR A 2 -46.28 -26.58 -3.60
N ASP A 3 -45.50 -27.62 -3.88
CA ASP A 3 -44.17 -27.86 -3.34
C ASP A 3 -43.22 -26.75 -3.79
N VAL A 4 -42.64 -26.06 -2.81
CA VAL A 4 -41.57 -25.09 -2.99
C VAL A 4 -40.32 -25.79 -2.49
N THR A 5 -39.58 -26.48 -3.36
CA THR A 5 -38.16 -26.82 -3.15
C THR A 5 -37.60 -27.47 -4.41
N ASP A 6 -37.04 -26.67 -5.32
CA ASP A 6 -35.75 -27.03 -5.94
C ASP A 6 -35.19 -25.84 -6.73
N SER A 7 -34.73 -24.81 -6.02
CA SER A 7 -33.83 -23.84 -6.64
C SER A 7 -32.45 -24.49 -6.75
N LEU A 8 -32.26 -25.34 -7.76
CA LEU A 8 -30.93 -25.82 -8.15
C LEU A 8 -30.00 -24.61 -8.25
N ASN A 9 -29.01 -24.58 -7.36
CA ASN A 9 -28.05 -23.50 -7.28
C ASN A 9 -27.39 -23.35 -8.65
N LEU A 10 -27.29 -22.12 -9.16
CA LEU A 10 -26.79 -21.83 -10.50
C LEU A 10 -25.43 -22.50 -10.75
N LEU A 11 -24.61 -22.62 -9.69
CA LEU A 11 -23.28 -23.22 -9.73
C LEU A 11 -23.26 -24.75 -9.91
N ASP A 12 -24.36 -25.45 -9.64
CA ASP A 12 -24.46 -26.91 -9.71
C ASP A 12 -24.88 -27.41 -11.10
N ARG A 13 -25.18 -26.48 -12.01
CA ARG A 13 -25.64 -26.78 -13.37
C ARG A 13 -24.50 -27.33 -14.25
N PRO A 14 -24.58 -28.57 -14.76
CA PRO A 14 -23.51 -29.18 -15.55
C PRO A 14 -23.28 -28.49 -16.90
N GLU A 15 -24.27 -27.75 -17.42
CA GLU A 15 -24.20 -27.01 -18.68
C GLU A 15 -23.40 -25.70 -18.61
N ILE A 16 -23.12 -25.19 -17.40
CA ILE A 16 -22.27 -23.99 -17.26
C ILE A 16 -20.80 -24.43 -17.34
N PRO A 17 -20.01 -23.88 -18.29
CA PRO A 17 -18.59 -24.17 -18.40
C PRO A 17 -17.84 -23.90 -17.08
N GLU A 18 -16.82 -24.71 -16.76
CA GLU A 18 -16.10 -24.61 -15.48
C GLU A 18 -15.36 -23.27 -15.33
N ASP A 19 -14.89 -22.69 -16.43
CA ASP A 19 -14.33 -21.34 -16.51
C ASP A 19 -15.39 -20.27 -16.20
N VAL A 20 -16.63 -20.44 -16.65
CA VAL A 20 -17.76 -19.56 -16.30
C VAL A 20 -18.18 -19.73 -14.84
N LYS A 21 -18.21 -20.96 -14.31
CA LYS A 21 -18.44 -21.21 -12.87
C LYS A 21 -17.34 -20.59 -12.01
N THR A 22 -16.10 -20.60 -12.49
CA THR A 22 -14.97 -19.94 -11.84
C THR A 22 -15.22 -18.43 -11.78
N LEU A 23 -15.64 -17.80 -12.88
CA LEU A 23 -16.03 -16.37 -12.88
C LEU A 23 -17.17 -16.06 -11.90
N LEU A 24 -18.12 -16.97 -11.71
CA LEU A 24 -19.22 -16.82 -10.74
C LEU A 24 -18.80 -17.07 -9.28
N ARG A 25 -17.67 -17.74 -9.04
CA ARG A 25 -17.10 -17.99 -7.70
C ARG A 25 -16.07 -16.93 -7.31
N VAL A 26 -15.58 -16.16 -8.27
CA VAL A 26 -14.58 -15.13 -8.04
C VAL A 26 -15.31 -13.81 -7.78
N ILE A 27 -15.61 -13.55 -6.52
CA ILE A 27 -16.33 -12.36 -6.06
C ILE A 27 -15.38 -11.55 -5.18
N PRO A 28 -15.35 -10.21 -5.24
CA PRO A 28 -14.71 -9.40 -4.21
C PRO A 28 -15.17 -9.81 -2.81
N GLY A 29 -14.29 -9.67 -1.81
CA GLY A 29 -14.73 -9.80 -0.43
C GLY A 29 -14.78 -11.24 0.14
N GLN A 30 -13.83 -12.12 -0.23
CA GLN A 30 -13.84 -13.53 0.17
C GLN A 30 -13.24 -13.74 1.57
N GLU A 31 -11.91 -13.74 1.68
CA GLU A 31 -11.20 -14.15 2.89
C GLU A 31 -10.51 -12.97 3.57
N GLN A 32 -10.61 -12.92 4.89
CA GLN A 32 -9.87 -12.03 5.77
C GLN A 32 -8.97 -12.90 6.65
N ILE A 33 -7.67 -12.94 6.37
CA ILE A 33 -6.74 -13.83 7.07
C ILE A 33 -5.88 -13.00 8.01
N GLU A 34 -6.28 -12.99 9.29
CA GLU A 34 -5.54 -12.31 10.36
C GLU A 34 -4.37 -13.17 10.84
N LEU A 35 -3.17 -12.60 10.83
CA LEU A 35 -1.96 -13.19 11.37
C LEU A 35 -1.81 -12.84 12.85
N THR A 36 -1.36 -13.82 13.63
CA THR A 36 -0.91 -13.59 15.00
C THR A 36 0.55 -13.13 14.97
N PRO A 37 0.90 -11.96 15.55
CA PRO A 37 2.29 -11.54 15.64
C PRO A 37 3.07 -12.52 16.53
N PRO A 38 4.24 -13.00 16.10
CA PRO A 38 5.08 -13.86 16.91
C PRO A 38 5.75 -13.07 18.05
N GLU A 39 6.11 -13.73 19.14
CA GLU A 39 6.83 -13.10 20.27
C GLU A 39 8.20 -12.53 19.84
N SER A 40 8.83 -13.15 18.85
CA SER A 40 10.08 -12.66 18.26
C SER A 40 10.12 -12.95 16.77
N PHE A 41 10.77 -12.06 16.03
CA PHE A 41 10.98 -12.21 14.60
C PHE A 41 12.39 -11.73 14.22
N PRO A 42 13.17 -12.52 13.46
CA PRO A 42 14.50 -12.11 13.09
C PRO A 42 14.46 -10.96 12.06
N SER A 43 15.19 -9.89 12.34
CA SER A 43 15.52 -8.88 11.34
C SER A 43 16.41 -9.53 10.26
N ALA A 44 16.03 -9.39 9.00
CA ALA A 44 16.76 -9.94 7.88
C ALA A 44 16.80 -8.96 6.72
N GLU A 45 17.92 -8.95 6.00
CA GLU A 45 17.97 -8.30 4.70
C GLU A 45 17.25 -9.17 3.67
N GLN A 46 16.26 -8.59 3.00
CA GLN A 46 15.40 -9.31 2.07
C GLN A 46 14.96 -8.39 0.95
N THR A 47 14.78 -8.93 -0.26
CA THR A 47 14.17 -8.22 -1.39
C THR A 47 13.19 -9.08 -2.18
N THR A 48 12.28 -8.43 -2.92
CA THR A 48 11.50 -9.01 -4.03
C THR A 48 11.71 -8.22 -5.30
N GLU A 49 11.56 -8.87 -6.46
CA GLU A 49 11.86 -8.25 -7.74
C GLU A 49 10.82 -7.17 -8.14
N PRO A 50 11.27 -5.94 -8.46
CA PRO A 50 10.44 -4.90 -9.08
C PRO A 50 10.18 -5.21 -10.56
N TYR A 51 9.15 -4.58 -11.14
CA TYR A 51 8.88 -4.67 -12.57
C TYR A 51 8.43 -3.32 -13.13
N CYS A 52 9.21 -2.79 -14.07
CA CYS A 52 8.85 -1.64 -14.89
C CYS A 52 8.46 -2.12 -16.29
N PRO A 53 7.21 -1.91 -16.75
CA PRO A 53 6.78 -2.31 -18.07
C PRO A 53 7.54 -1.56 -19.17
N PRO A 54 7.84 -2.19 -20.33
CA PRO A 54 8.57 -1.53 -21.41
C PRO A 54 7.91 -0.28 -22.00
N TRP A 55 6.59 -0.12 -21.81
CA TRP A 55 5.84 1.03 -22.28
C TRP A 55 5.88 2.20 -21.29
N ALA A 56 6.25 1.95 -20.04
CA ALA A 56 6.14 2.93 -18.98
C ALA A 56 7.24 3.99 -19.11
N THR A 57 6.84 5.25 -19.12
CA THR A 57 7.78 6.37 -18.97
C THR A 57 8.16 6.49 -17.50
N VAL A 58 9.46 6.39 -17.22
CA VAL A 58 10.02 6.60 -15.88
C VAL A 58 10.14 8.09 -15.61
N THR A 59 9.68 8.51 -14.43
CA THR A 59 9.89 9.86 -13.91
C THR A 59 10.54 9.78 -12.55
N GLU A 60 11.45 10.71 -12.31
CA GLU A 60 12.08 10.91 -11.01
C GLU A 60 11.21 11.93 -10.25
N PRO A 61 10.77 11.67 -9.00
CA PRO A 61 10.20 12.72 -8.17
C PRO A 61 11.29 13.73 -7.83
N SER A 62 11.10 15.00 -8.22
CA SER A 62 12.07 16.07 -7.97
C SER A 62 11.47 17.18 -7.11
N SER A 63 12.21 17.65 -6.10
CA SER A 63 11.87 18.84 -5.30
C SER A 63 12.82 20.02 -5.53
N ASP A 64 13.74 19.95 -6.51
CA ASP A 64 14.74 21.01 -6.73
C ASP A 64 14.15 22.24 -7.43
N GLU A 65 12.82 22.30 -7.56
CA GLU A 65 12.12 23.46 -8.07
C GLU A 65 12.20 24.61 -7.06
N THR A 66 12.42 25.82 -7.59
CA THR A 66 12.35 27.05 -6.82
C THR A 66 11.19 27.89 -7.31
N PHE A 67 10.53 28.62 -6.42
CA PHE A 67 9.49 29.56 -6.76
C PHE A 67 9.79 30.95 -6.20
N GLU A 68 9.29 31.99 -6.87
CA GLU A 68 9.50 33.38 -6.50
C GLU A 68 8.25 33.94 -5.81
N VAL A 69 8.42 34.55 -4.64
CA VAL A 69 7.38 35.35 -3.98
C VAL A 69 7.98 36.71 -3.64
N GLU A 70 7.38 37.78 -4.15
CA GLU A 70 7.83 39.17 -3.90
C GLU A 70 9.32 39.41 -4.23
N GLY A 71 9.84 38.72 -5.26
CA GLY A 71 11.24 38.83 -5.69
C GLY A 71 12.24 38.08 -4.81
N GLN A 72 11.75 37.19 -3.93
CA GLN A 72 12.56 36.25 -3.17
C GLN A 72 12.37 34.83 -3.69
N THR A 73 13.49 34.14 -3.90
CA THR A 73 13.54 32.73 -4.29
C THR A 73 13.36 31.83 -3.07
N PHE A 74 12.38 30.92 -3.14
CA PHE A 74 12.13 29.88 -2.16
C PHE A 74 12.33 28.50 -2.79
N VAL A 75 12.78 27.54 -2.00
CA VAL A 75 12.81 26.12 -2.39
C VAL A 75 11.41 25.55 -2.26
N ALA A 76 10.94 24.82 -3.26
CA ALA A 76 9.65 24.14 -3.21
C ALA A 76 9.56 23.24 -1.97
N PRO A 77 8.37 23.15 -1.34
CA PRO A 77 8.15 22.20 -0.27
C PRO A 77 8.48 20.77 -0.72
N ARG A 78 9.20 20.04 0.12
CA ARG A 78 9.52 18.61 -0.12
C ARG A 78 8.29 17.72 -0.06
N VAL A 79 7.17 18.24 0.43
CA VAL A 79 5.85 17.63 0.38
C VAL A 79 4.99 18.42 -0.60
N HIS A 80 4.49 17.78 -1.65
CA HIS A 80 3.65 18.43 -2.65
C HIS A 80 2.67 17.44 -3.29
N GLU A 81 1.70 17.97 -4.03
CA GLU A 81 0.83 17.15 -4.87
C GLU A 81 1.66 16.48 -5.97
N GLU A 82 1.52 15.18 -6.15
CA GLU A 82 2.24 14.44 -7.20
C GLU A 82 1.74 14.90 -8.58
N PRO A 83 2.59 15.56 -9.40
CA PRO A 83 2.16 16.15 -10.67
C PRO A 83 1.88 15.08 -11.74
N ASN A 84 2.60 13.97 -11.72
CA ASN A 84 2.67 12.96 -12.78
C ASN A 84 2.31 11.55 -12.29
N PRO A 85 1.12 11.34 -11.68
CA PRO A 85 0.75 10.06 -11.07
C PRO A 85 0.58 8.92 -12.09
N MET A 86 0.53 9.22 -13.39
CA MET A 86 0.44 8.21 -14.46
C MET A 86 1.80 7.68 -14.92
N LEU A 87 2.92 8.26 -14.46
CA LEU A 87 4.27 7.85 -14.82
C LEU A 87 4.83 6.85 -13.81
N TYR A 88 5.76 6.00 -14.23
CA TYR A 88 6.38 5.03 -13.32
C TYR A 88 7.43 5.75 -12.45
N PRO A 89 7.49 5.49 -11.12
CA PRO A 89 6.76 4.42 -10.42
C PRO A 89 5.43 4.85 -9.77
N MET A 90 5.04 6.13 -9.87
CA MET A 90 3.83 6.67 -9.25
C MET A 90 2.54 6.02 -9.74
N CYS A 91 2.51 5.52 -10.98
CA CYS A 91 1.36 4.77 -11.52
C CYS A 91 1.06 3.47 -10.77
N THR A 92 1.98 2.99 -9.93
CA THR A 92 1.77 1.82 -9.06
C THR A 92 1.13 2.17 -7.72
N VAL A 93 1.08 3.46 -7.37
CA VAL A 93 0.47 3.97 -6.14
C VAL A 93 -0.97 4.40 -6.41
N GLY A 94 -1.85 4.14 -5.46
CA GLY A 94 -3.28 4.42 -5.62
C GLY A 94 -4.01 4.62 -4.32
N ILE A 95 -5.24 5.13 -4.46
CA ILE A 95 -6.17 5.28 -3.35
C ILE A 95 -6.88 3.95 -3.10
N VAL A 96 -7.17 3.67 -1.84
CA VAL A 96 -7.94 2.51 -1.41
C VAL A 96 -9.25 3.00 -0.81
N PHE A 97 -10.38 2.48 -1.26
CA PHE A 97 -11.70 2.68 -0.65
C PHE A 97 -12.19 1.38 -0.02
N ASN A 98 -12.91 1.44 1.09
CA ASN A 98 -13.52 0.25 1.67
C ASN A 98 -15.00 0.43 2.01
N SER A 99 -15.67 -0.69 2.27
CA SER A 99 -17.09 -0.77 2.63
C SER A 99 -17.47 -0.06 3.93
N ASN A 100 -16.48 0.27 4.77
CA ASN A 100 -16.70 1.02 6.02
C ASN A 100 -16.69 2.53 5.78
N GLY A 101 -16.64 2.98 4.53
CA GLY A 101 -16.57 4.40 4.16
C GLY A 101 -15.22 5.04 4.48
N LYS A 102 -14.17 4.24 4.72
CA LYS A 102 -12.81 4.75 4.88
C LYS A 102 -12.08 4.78 3.55
N ARG A 103 -11.07 5.65 3.52
CA ARG A 103 -10.04 5.66 2.48
C ARG A 103 -8.66 5.47 3.08
N GLY A 104 -7.76 4.90 2.30
CA GLY A 104 -6.34 4.77 2.56
C GLY A 104 -5.55 4.90 1.26
N SER A 105 -4.28 4.53 1.31
CA SER A 105 -3.36 4.50 0.19
C SER A 105 -2.77 3.10 0.06
N GLY A 106 -2.21 2.76 -1.08
CA GLY A 106 -1.49 1.51 -1.26
C GLY A 106 -0.69 1.48 -2.55
N VAL A 107 0.04 0.38 -2.75
CA VAL A 107 1.00 0.23 -3.83
C VAL A 107 0.97 -1.18 -4.41
N LEU A 108 1.17 -1.29 -5.73
CA LEU A 108 1.33 -2.59 -6.39
C LEU A 108 2.73 -3.16 -6.08
N VAL A 109 2.75 -4.43 -5.63
CA VAL A 109 3.98 -5.19 -5.26
C VAL A 109 4.07 -6.55 -5.98
N GLY A 110 3.24 -6.73 -7.00
CA GLY A 110 3.19 -7.91 -7.85
C GLY A 110 2.10 -7.80 -8.92
N PRO A 111 1.95 -8.82 -9.78
CA PRO A 111 1.01 -8.79 -10.90
C PRO A 111 -0.44 -8.48 -10.52
N ASN A 112 -0.89 -8.98 -9.37
CA ASN A 112 -2.22 -8.83 -8.80
C ASN A 112 -2.15 -8.55 -7.28
N LEU A 113 -1.08 -7.94 -6.81
CA LEU A 113 -0.82 -7.76 -5.38
C LEU A 113 -0.79 -6.29 -5.01
N LEU A 114 -1.55 -5.95 -3.97
CA LEU A 114 -1.59 -4.64 -3.35
C LEU A 114 -1.06 -4.74 -1.92
N LEU A 115 -0.11 -3.90 -1.57
CA LEU A 115 0.34 -3.67 -0.19
C LEU A 115 -0.31 -2.38 0.35
N THR A 116 -0.84 -2.43 1.57
CA THR A 116 -1.42 -1.29 2.29
C THR A 116 -1.33 -1.53 3.80
N ALA A 117 -1.79 -0.57 4.62
CA ALA A 117 -1.79 -0.70 6.06
C ALA A 117 -2.91 -1.64 6.55
N GLY A 118 -2.65 -2.39 7.62
CA GLY A 118 -3.59 -3.34 8.19
C GLY A 118 -4.88 -2.68 8.67
N HIS A 119 -4.79 -1.49 9.28
CA HIS A 119 -5.96 -0.76 9.77
C HIS A 119 -6.85 -0.14 8.66
N VAL A 120 -6.39 -0.18 7.39
CA VAL A 120 -7.21 0.18 6.22
C VAL A 120 -8.21 -0.93 5.90
N ALA A 121 -7.89 -2.19 6.22
CA ALA A 121 -8.79 -3.31 5.96
C ALA A 121 -10.08 -3.22 6.80
N PRO A 122 -11.23 -3.63 6.23
CA PRO A 122 -12.50 -3.70 6.94
C PRO A 122 -12.62 -5.00 7.78
N TRP A 123 -11.69 -5.22 8.71
CA TRP A 123 -11.67 -6.42 9.56
C TRP A 123 -13.00 -6.68 10.28
N GLY A 124 -13.43 -7.94 10.30
CA GLY A 124 -14.65 -8.39 10.97
C GLY A 124 -15.96 -8.02 10.29
N ALA A 125 -15.93 -7.28 9.17
CA ALA A 125 -17.14 -6.94 8.42
C ALA A 125 -17.64 -8.16 7.63
N ALA A 126 -18.90 -8.58 7.88
CA ALA A 126 -19.50 -9.75 7.24
C ALA A 126 -19.68 -9.59 5.72
N ASN A 127 -20.11 -8.40 5.27
CA ASN A 127 -20.13 -8.01 3.87
C ASN A 127 -19.09 -6.91 3.69
N TRP A 128 -17.97 -7.24 3.08
CA TRP A 128 -16.87 -6.29 2.90
C TRP A 128 -16.50 -6.15 1.44
N ASN A 129 -16.02 -4.96 1.10
CA ASN A 129 -15.31 -4.73 -0.14
C ASN A 129 -14.18 -3.73 0.11
N MET A 130 -13.14 -3.86 -0.70
CA MET A 130 -12.05 -2.91 -0.76
C MET A 130 -11.67 -2.74 -2.23
N GLU A 131 -11.56 -1.50 -2.68
CA GLU A 131 -11.25 -1.14 -4.06
C GLU A 131 -9.95 -0.35 -4.09
N PHE A 132 -9.03 -0.75 -4.98
CA PHE A 132 -7.81 -0.03 -5.28
C PHE A 132 -7.91 0.65 -6.64
N VAL A 133 -7.54 1.93 -6.67
CA VAL A 133 -7.57 2.77 -7.87
C VAL A 133 -6.20 3.43 -8.06
N PRO A 134 -5.33 2.89 -8.93
CA PRO A 134 -4.00 3.46 -9.19
C PRO A 134 -4.11 4.79 -9.92
N ALA A 135 -3.19 5.71 -9.63
CA ALA A 135 -3.12 7.04 -10.23
C ALA A 135 -4.44 7.84 -10.17
N TYR A 136 -5.28 7.56 -9.16
CA TYR A 136 -6.52 8.27 -8.93
C TYR A 136 -6.27 9.77 -8.75
N ARG A 137 -7.18 10.61 -9.25
CA ARG A 137 -7.17 12.06 -9.01
C ARG A 137 -8.57 12.62 -9.13
N ASN A 138 -9.17 13.05 -8.02
CA ASN A 138 -10.48 13.72 -7.98
C ASN A 138 -11.58 13.03 -8.83
N GLY A 139 -11.78 11.73 -8.64
CA GLY A 139 -12.74 10.95 -9.41
C GLY A 139 -12.20 10.35 -10.71
N SER A 140 -11.07 10.85 -11.23
CA SER A 140 -10.43 10.28 -12.42
C SER A 140 -9.80 8.91 -12.10
N ARG A 141 -10.02 7.95 -13.00
CA ARG A 141 -9.58 6.54 -12.87
C ARG A 141 -8.84 6.12 -14.15
N PRO A 142 -7.65 6.68 -14.43
CA PRO A 142 -7.01 6.58 -15.75
C PRO A 142 -6.66 5.13 -16.14
N PHE A 143 -6.40 4.26 -15.16
CA PHE A 143 -6.10 2.84 -15.38
C PHE A 143 -7.22 1.91 -14.90
N GLY A 144 -8.42 2.45 -14.66
CA GLY A 144 -9.51 1.71 -14.03
C GLY A 144 -9.23 1.41 -12.56
N SER A 145 -9.79 0.31 -12.06
CA SER A 145 -9.68 -0.12 -10.66
C SER A 145 -9.72 -1.63 -10.53
N SER A 146 -9.39 -2.11 -9.33
CA SER A 146 -9.59 -3.51 -8.95
C SER A 146 -10.11 -3.60 -7.53
N PHE A 147 -11.10 -4.47 -7.36
CA PHE A 147 -11.49 -4.91 -6.02
C PHE A 147 -10.49 -5.92 -5.46
N VAL A 148 -10.44 -6.01 -4.14
CA VAL A 148 -9.70 -7.00 -3.37
C VAL A 148 -10.56 -8.24 -3.18
N GLN A 149 -9.97 -9.40 -3.47
CA GLN A 149 -10.60 -10.71 -3.30
C GLN A 149 -10.36 -11.24 -1.89
N THR A 150 -9.10 -11.20 -1.46
CA THR A 150 -8.62 -11.72 -0.18
C THR A 150 -7.53 -10.80 0.33
N TYR A 151 -7.42 -10.65 1.64
CA TYR A 151 -6.24 -10.04 2.27
C TYR A 151 -5.71 -10.88 3.42
N HIS A 152 -4.39 -10.78 3.60
CA HIS A 152 -3.61 -11.53 4.57
C HIS A 152 -2.64 -10.57 5.27
N GLY A 153 -2.58 -10.59 6.60
CA GLY A 153 -1.69 -9.72 7.36
C GLY A 153 -2.21 -9.44 8.77
N TYR A 154 -1.81 -8.30 9.33
CA TYR A 154 -2.05 -8.00 10.74
C TYR A 154 -3.22 -7.04 10.95
N ASN A 155 -4.05 -7.34 11.95
CA ASN A 155 -5.09 -6.44 12.44
C ASN A 155 -4.60 -5.79 13.75
N THR A 156 -4.09 -4.56 13.64
CA THR A 156 -3.52 -3.84 14.79
C THR A 156 -4.58 -3.10 15.61
N ASN A 157 -5.87 -3.26 15.27
CA ASN A 157 -6.98 -2.50 15.84
C ASN A 157 -6.74 -0.97 15.83
N ARG A 158 -6.07 -0.48 14.78
CA ARG A 158 -5.68 0.94 14.58
C ARG A 158 -4.58 1.45 15.50
N SER A 159 -3.90 0.58 16.24
CA SER A 159 -2.64 0.95 16.88
C SER A 159 -1.61 1.24 15.81
N VAL A 160 -0.83 2.29 16.03
CA VAL A 160 0.42 2.53 15.32
C VAL A 160 1.40 1.47 15.83
N THR A 161 1.96 0.68 14.90
CA THR A 161 2.87 -0.44 15.21
C THR A 161 3.84 -0.65 14.05
N GLY A 162 4.93 -1.38 14.29
CA GLY A 162 5.91 -1.75 13.26
C GLY A 162 5.42 -2.77 12.24
N TYR A 163 4.23 -3.36 12.43
CA TYR A 163 3.70 -4.45 11.62
C TYR A 163 2.27 -4.22 11.08
N ASP A 164 1.81 -2.97 11.05
CA ASP A 164 0.50 -2.57 10.51
C ASP A 164 0.46 -2.62 8.98
N TYR A 165 0.52 -3.82 8.41
CA TYR A 165 0.41 -4.05 6.97
C TYR A 165 -0.38 -5.31 6.61
N ILE A 166 -0.98 -5.27 5.43
CA ILE A 166 -1.65 -6.40 4.78
C ILE A 166 -1.23 -6.49 3.31
N ILE A 167 -1.15 -7.72 2.81
CA ILE A 167 -1.08 -8.02 1.39
C ILE A 167 -2.46 -8.40 0.89
N CYS A 168 -2.86 -7.83 -0.23
CA CYS A 168 -4.17 -7.99 -0.82
C CYS A 168 -4.04 -8.63 -2.20
N ARG A 169 -4.87 -9.65 -2.48
CA ARG A 169 -5.07 -10.19 -3.82
C ARG A 169 -6.10 -9.35 -4.56
N LEU A 170 -5.70 -8.76 -5.68
CA LEU A 170 -6.57 -8.00 -6.58
C LEU A 170 -7.29 -8.93 -7.56
N TYR A 171 -8.56 -8.64 -7.82
CA TYR A 171 -9.38 -9.32 -8.83
C TYR A 171 -8.85 -9.11 -10.25
N ASN A 172 -8.63 -7.85 -10.64
CA ASN A 172 -7.95 -7.50 -11.87
C ASN A 172 -6.44 -7.41 -11.60
N PRO A 173 -5.59 -8.09 -12.38
CA PRO A 173 -4.14 -8.07 -12.19
C PRO A 173 -3.52 -6.77 -12.73
N LEU A 174 -3.81 -5.63 -12.08
CA LEU A 174 -3.38 -4.30 -12.50
C LEU A 174 -1.85 -4.19 -12.66
N GLY A 175 -1.08 -4.91 -11.82
CA GLY A 175 0.38 -4.91 -11.88
C GLY A 175 0.95 -5.51 -13.17
N ARG A 176 0.24 -6.39 -13.87
CA ARG A 176 0.66 -6.87 -15.20
C ARG A 176 0.76 -5.74 -16.22
N ALA A 177 -0.16 -4.78 -16.14
CA ALA A 177 -0.18 -3.63 -17.02
C ALA A 177 0.77 -2.56 -16.53
N LEU A 178 0.66 -2.16 -15.25
CA LEU A 178 1.27 -0.94 -14.70
C LEU A 178 2.68 -1.14 -14.14
N GLY A 179 3.10 -2.38 -13.92
CA GLY A 179 4.28 -2.66 -13.14
C GLY A 179 4.00 -2.77 -11.65
N TRP A 180 5.07 -2.95 -10.88
CA TRP A 180 5.03 -2.91 -9.44
C TRP A 180 6.40 -2.49 -8.89
N MET A 181 6.38 -2.01 -7.65
CA MET A 181 7.59 -1.82 -6.87
C MET A 181 8.02 -3.14 -6.24
N GLY A 182 9.32 -3.36 -6.08
CA GLY A 182 9.83 -4.45 -5.25
C GLY A 182 9.57 -4.13 -3.78
N ALA A 183 9.75 -5.11 -2.89
CA ALA A 183 9.79 -4.88 -1.44
C ALA A 183 11.21 -5.11 -0.93
N ALA A 184 11.64 -4.35 0.08
CA ALA A 184 12.96 -4.52 0.68
C ALA A 184 12.94 -4.30 2.20
N SER A 185 13.78 -5.06 2.90
CA SER A 185 14.10 -4.84 4.32
C SER A 185 15.61 -4.89 4.50
N PHE A 186 16.12 -4.21 5.53
CA PHE A 186 17.54 -4.23 5.86
C PHE A 186 17.77 -4.94 7.19
N GLY A 187 18.77 -5.82 7.22
CA GLY A 187 19.13 -6.55 8.44
C GLY A 187 19.72 -5.62 9.50
N ASN A 188 20.42 -4.57 9.08
CA ASN A 188 21.08 -3.59 9.94
C ASN A 188 20.33 -2.25 9.92
N GLU A 189 20.04 -1.70 11.10
CA GLU A 189 19.37 -0.40 11.26
C GLU A 189 20.17 0.76 10.67
N ASN A 190 21.50 0.68 10.67
CA ASN A 190 22.35 1.69 10.03
C ASN A 190 22.04 1.84 8.53
N ASP A 191 21.58 0.79 7.86
CA ASP A 191 21.22 0.88 6.45
C ASP A 191 19.92 1.68 6.23
N TYR A 192 19.02 1.71 7.21
CA TYR A 192 17.86 2.60 7.19
C TYR A 192 18.30 4.05 7.43
N TYR A 193 19.13 4.32 8.45
CA TYR A 193 19.59 5.69 8.76
C TYR A 193 20.45 6.31 7.65
N ASN A 194 21.25 5.52 6.95
CA ASN A 194 22.16 6.00 5.91
C ASN A 194 21.47 6.25 4.55
N LYS A 195 20.16 6.05 4.46
CA LYS A 195 19.41 6.18 3.21
C LYS A 195 18.37 7.29 3.29
N ARG A 196 17.99 7.75 2.11
CA ARG A 196 16.91 8.72 1.90
C ARG A 196 15.79 8.03 1.17
N PHE A 197 14.57 8.29 1.60
CA PHE A 197 13.36 7.64 1.13
C PHE A 197 12.41 8.67 0.54
N VAL A 198 11.44 8.17 -0.22
CA VAL A 198 10.28 8.90 -0.69
C VAL A 198 9.06 8.24 -0.08
N SER A 199 8.03 9.03 0.23
CA SER A 199 6.71 8.49 0.55
C SER A 199 5.65 9.06 -0.36
N SER A 200 4.64 8.27 -0.68
CA SER A 200 3.56 8.68 -1.57
C SER A 200 2.21 8.20 -1.04
N GLY A 201 1.15 8.96 -1.29
CA GLY A 201 -0.19 8.59 -0.80
C GLY A 201 -1.29 9.59 -1.13
N TYR A 202 -2.43 9.43 -0.46
CA TYR A 202 -3.66 10.19 -0.66
C TYR A 202 -4.10 10.88 0.65
N PRO A 203 -3.35 11.89 1.10
CA PRO A 203 -3.69 12.69 2.29
C PRO A 203 -5.04 13.37 2.15
N GLY A 204 -5.78 13.43 3.26
CA GLY A 204 -6.98 14.27 3.34
C GLY A 204 -6.69 15.76 3.15
N SER A 205 -5.48 16.24 3.46
CA SER A 205 -5.09 17.64 3.23
C SER A 205 -5.00 18.02 1.74
N TYR A 206 -4.83 17.05 0.84
CA TYR A 206 -4.93 17.24 -0.62
C TYR A 206 -6.28 16.73 -1.18
N GLY A 207 -7.22 16.36 -0.30
CA GLY A 207 -8.51 15.80 -0.67
C GLY A 207 -8.39 14.40 -1.25
N GLU A 208 -8.56 14.30 -2.56
CA GLU A 208 -8.51 13.06 -3.34
C GLU A 208 -7.39 13.08 -4.40
N ARG A 209 -6.41 13.97 -4.19
CA ARG A 209 -5.25 14.14 -5.07
C ARG A 209 -4.05 13.40 -4.48
N PRO A 210 -3.23 12.75 -5.31
CA PRO A 210 -2.03 12.07 -4.84
C PRO A 210 -1.00 13.10 -4.38
N ALA A 211 -0.23 12.76 -3.37
CA ALA A 211 0.84 13.57 -2.83
C ALA A 211 2.10 12.73 -2.62
N VAL A 212 3.23 13.41 -2.57
CA VAL A 212 4.55 12.82 -2.38
C VAL A 212 5.34 13.64 -1.37
N GLU A 213 6.11 12.95 -0.53
CA GLU A 213 7.13 13.53 0.34
C GLU A 213 8.52 13.03 -0.05
N LEU A 214 9.41 13.97 -0.36
CA LEU A 214 10.75 13.69 -0.87
C LEU A 214 11.82 13.82 0.21
N ASP A 215 12.91 13.06 -0.01
CA ASP A 215 14.11 13.09 0.81
C ASP A 215 13.77 12.93 2.30
N MET A 216 13.12 11.85 2.64
CA MET A 216 12.80 11.46 4.01
C MET A 216 13.99 10.70 4.61
N GLY A 217 14.38 11.02 5.84
CA GLY A 217 15.36 10.23 6.57
C GLY A 217 14.84 9.85 7.93
N VAL A 218 15.16 8.62 8.30
CA VAL A 218 14.77 8.01 9.57
C VAL A 218 15.36 8.82 10.72
N ARG A 219 14.53 9.04 11.74
CA ARG A 219 14.87 9.74 12.98
C ARG A 219 15.05 8.79 14.12
N ASP A 220 14.20 7.76 14.17
CA ASP A 220 14.30 6.68 15.13
C ASP A 220 13.79 5.37 14.54
N ILE A 221 14.17 4.26 15.19
CA ILE A 221 13.70 2.92 14.84
C ILE A 221 13.36 2.15 16.11
N ASP A 222 12.09 1.78 16.22
CA ASP A 222 11.63 0.86 17.26
C ASP A 222 11.38 -0.54 16.70
N ASN A 223 11.79 -1.53 17.47
CA ASN A 223 11.68 -2.93 17.09
C ASN A 223 10.38 -3.51 17.60
N ASP A 224 9.54 -3.94 16.66
CA ASP A 224 8.15 -4.24 16.94
C ASP A 224 7.80 -5.59 16.32
N SER A 225 7.85 -6.68 17.09
CA SER A 225 7.74 -8.02 16.49
C SER A 225 6.37 -8.21 15.81
N PRO A 226 6.32 -8.53 14.50
CA PRO A 226 7.42 -8.99 13.64
C PRO A 226 8.07 -7.95 12.70
N GLY A 227 7.64 -6.70 12.72
CA GLY A 227 8.17 -5.60 11.92
C GLY A 227 9.09 -4.63 12.66
N LYS A 228 9.12 -3.40 12.14
CA LYS A 228 9.91 -2.26 12.65
C LYS A 228 9.10 -0.98 12.46
N GLU A 229 9.17 -0.10 13.43
CA GLU A 229 8.66 1.26 13.33
C GLU A 229 9.76 2.16 12.82
N LEU A 230 9.60 2.70 11.62
CA LEU A 230 10.52 3.70 11.10
C LEU A 230 9.91 5.07 11.33
N GLU A 231 10.55 5.85 12.20
CA GLU A 231 10.05 7.16 12.57
C GLU A 231 10.65 8.28 11.72
N PHE A 232 9.82 9.25 11.34
CA PHE A 232 10.22 10.41 10.57
C PHE A 232 9.70 11.71 11.20
N ALA A 233 10.39 12.81 10.92
CA ALA A 233 9.94 14.12 11.34
C ALA A 233 8.64 14.49 10.60
N LEU A 234 7.69 15.10 11.32
CA LEU A 234 6.50 15.71 10.73
C LEU A 234 6.88 16.98 9.95
N ARG A 235 7.10 16.86 8.64
CA ARG A 235 7.35 18.01 7.77
C ARG A 235 6.08 18.62 7.20
N ALA A 236 5.02 17.83 7.09
CA ALA A 236 3.68 18.27 6.75
C ALA A 236 2.66 17.47 7.54
N ASP A 237 1.53 18.10 7.89
CA ASP A 237 0.37 17.37 8.38
C ASP A 237 -0.36 16.73 7.20
N LEU A 238 0.03 15.50 6.91
CA LEU A 238 -0.53 14.71 5.82
C LEU A 238 -1.95 14.21 6.17
N GLY A 239 -2.26 14.09 7.46
CA GLY A 239 -3.59 13.74 7.95
C GLY A 239 -4.14 12.39 7.45
N PRO A 240 -5.42 12.10 7.75
CA PRO A 240 -6.06 10.83 7.39
C PRO A 240 -6.12 10.58 5.87
N GLY A 241 -5.82 9.36 5.46
CA GLY A 241 -5.88 8.90 4.06
C GLY A 241 -4.53 8.44 3.49
N TRP A 242 -3.41 8.93 4.04
CA TRP A 242 -2.07 8.45 3.69
C TRP A 242 -1.78 7.07 4.26
N SER A 243 -2.55 6.58 5.23
CA SER A 243 -2.48 5.22 5.77
C SER A 243 -2.30 4.16 4.68
N GLY A 244 -1.23 3.37 4.77
CA GLY A 244 -0.87 2.36 3.78
C GLY A 244 -0.06 2.86 2.59
N GLY A 245 0.18 4.17 2.49
CA GLY A 245 1.03 4.77 1.47
C GLY A 245 2.47 4.30 1.62
N PRO A 246 3.15 3.92 0.52
CA PRO A 246 4.49 3.35 0.60
C PRO A 246 5.52 4.37 1.06
N LEU A 247 6.43 3.93 1.93
CA LEU A 247 7.78 4.45 2.04
C LEU A 247 8.67 3.63 1.11
N TRP A 248 9.38 4.27 0.19
CA TRP A 248 10.10 3.57 -0.85
C TRP A 248 11.43 4.23 -1.22
N GLN A 249 12.36 3.42 -1.68
CA GLN A 249 13.64 3.86 -2.19
C GLN A 249 13.51 4.22 -3.65
N HIS A 250 13.87 5.45 -3.95
CA HIS A 250 13.96 5.93 -5.31
C HIS A 250 15.34 5.57 -5.88
N THR A 251 15.41 4.37 -6.47
CA THR A 251 16.58 3.92 -7.25
C THR A 251 16.11 3.59 -8.67
N ALA A 252 17.04 3.20 -9.55
CA ALA A 252 16.69 2.74 -10.92
C ALA A 252 15.57 1.68 -10.92
N ASN A 253 15.44 0.91 -9.84
CA ASN A 253 14.25 0.14 -9.55
C ASN A 253 13.66 0.52 -8.17
N PRO A 254 12.37 0.84 -8.06
CA PRO A 254 11.77 1.26 -6.80
C PRO A 254 11.53 0.07 -5.85
N TYR A 255 11.88 0.25 -4.57
CA TYR A 255 11.62 -0.73 -3.52
C TYR A 255 10.83 -0.11 -2.36
N VAL A 256 9.67 -0.67 -2.05
CA VAL A 256 8.89 -0.35 -0.85
C VAL A 256 9.58 -0.95 0.36
N VAL A 257 9.86 -0.14 1.36
CA VAL A 257 10.52 -0.54 2.61
C VAL A 257 9.59 -0.49 3.81
N GLY A 258 8.43 0.15 3.66
CA GLY A 258 7.41 0.26 4.68
C GLY A 258 6.11 0.86 4.14
N VAL A 259 5.08 0.88 4.98
CA VAL A 259 3.82 1.58 4.70
C VAL A 259 3.46 2.49 5.86
N LEU A 260 2.85 3.64 5.59
CA LEU A 260 2.48 4.56 6.67
C LEU A 260 1.43 3.93 7.58
N SER A 261 1.75 3.76 8.86
CA SER A 261 0.80 3.32 9.87
C SER A 261 0.07 4.52 10.49
N GLY A 262 0.81 5.55 10.88
CA GLY A 262 0.19 6.73 11.47
C GLY A 262 1.17 7.74 12.03
N GLN A 263 0.74 8.38 13.11
CA GLN A 263 1.53 9.34 13.86
C GLN A 263 1.54 8.92 15.33
N GLU A 264 2.71 9.01 15.96
CA GLU A 264 2.88 8.65 17.37
C GLU A 264 3.62 9.74 18.13
N LYS A 265 3.44 9.75 19.45
CA LYS A 265 4.09 10.70 20.35
C LYS A 265 4.50 9.98 21.64
N ASP A 266 5.80 9.87 21.82
CA ASP A 266 6.39 9.22 22.98
C ASP A 266 6.79 10.20 24.06
N GLY A 267 5.96 10.29 25.10
CA GLY A 267 6.24 11.12 26.27
C GLY A 267 6.51 12.59 25.91
N LEU A 268 7.78 13.00 26.00
CA LEU A 268 8.24 14.36 25.72
C LEU A 268 8.79 14.54 24.29
N ASP A 269 8.88 13.47 23.50
CA ASP A 269 9.37 13.53 22.13
C ASP A 269 8.39 14.25 21.20
N PRO A 270 8.91 14.89 20.13
CA PRO A 270 8.05 15.46 19.11
C PRO A 270 7.26 14.35 18.43
N THR A 271 6.01 14.63 18.03
CA THR A 271 5.21 13.68 17.26
C THR A 271 5.93 13.29 15.96
N ARG A 272 5.89 12.01 15.62
CA ARG A 272 6.58 11.40 14.48
C ARG A 272 5.59 10.78 13.50
N LEU A 273 5.98 10.68 12.23
CA LEU A 273 5.33 9.79 11.28
C LEU A 273 5.94 8.40 11.44
N VAL A 274 5.10 7.39 11.55
CA VAL A 274 5.54 6.00 11.74
C VAL A 274 5.19 5.17 10.52
N TYR A 275 6.20 4.50 9.96
CA TYR A 275 6.04 3.52 8.90
C TYR A 275 6.32 2.13 9.42
N SER A 276 5.38 1.22 9.21
CA SER A 276 5.55 -0.21 9.48
C SER A 276 6.43 -0.84 8.42
N ALA A 277 7.51 -1.46 8.84
CA ALA A 277 8.58 -1.96 7.99
C ALA A 277 9.10 -3.33 8.49
N GLY A 278 10.25 -3.75 7.96
CA GLY A 278 10.97 -4.95 8.42
C GLY A 278 10.78 -6.16 7.52
N SER A 279 11.47 -7.25 7.86
CA SER A 279 11.51 -8.49 7.07
C SER A 279 10.14 -9.15 6.91
N ALA A 280 9.28 -9.07 7.94
CA ALA A 280 7.94 -9.65 7.86
C ALA A 280 7.05 -8.99 6.80
N LEU A 281 7.27 -7.71 6.46
CA LEU A 281 6.60 -7.06 5.32
C LEU A 281 7.00 -7.75 4.01
N VAL A 282 8.29 -8.02 3.83
CA VAL A 282 8.82 -8.66 2.61
C VAL A 282 8.34 -10.12 2.53
N ASP A 283 8.32 -10.84 3.66
CA ASP A 283 7.76 -12.19 3.73
C ASP A 283 6.27 -12.23 3.41
N LEU A 284 5.52 -11.19 3.80
CA LEU A 284 4.11 -11.04 3.43
C LEU A 284 3.93 -10.83 1.92
N VAL A 285 4.78 -10.02 1.29
CA VAL A 285 4.76 -9.85 -0.17
C VAL A 285 5.09 -11.18 -0.87
N ARG A 286 6.10 -11.92 -0.39
CA ARG A 286 6.45 -13.24 -0.93
C ARG A 286 5.33 -14.25 -0.75
N HIS A 287 4.62 -14.21 0.38
CA HIS A 287 3.44 -15.04 0.59
C HIS A 287 2.41 -14.79 -0.51
N GLY A 288 2.09 -13.52 -0.81
CA GLY A 288 1.18 -13.18 -1.90
C GLY A 288 1.68 -13.68 -3.26
N GLN A 289 2.97 -13.49 -3.57
CA GLN A 289 3.56 -13.93 -4.83
C GLN A 289 3.54 -15.46 -5.00
N ALA A 290 3.74 -16.21 -3.92
CA ALA A 290 3.76 -17.67 -3.94
C ALA A 290 2.35 -18.29 -3.98
N ASN A 291 1.38 -17.70 -3.28
CA ASN A 291 0.06 -18.31 -3.07
C ASN A 291 -1.02 -17.75 -4.00
N TRP A 292 -0.83 -16.56 -4.57
CA TRP A 292 -1.81 -15.92 -5.45
C TRP A 292 -1.25 -15.60 -6.84
N PRO A 293 -0.71 -16.59 -7.57
CA PRO A 293 -0.21 -16.36 -8.92
C PRO A 293 -1.34 -15.84 -9.82
N ALA A 294 -1.03 -14.83 -10.62
CA ALA A 294 -1.95 -14.23 -11.58
C ALA A 294 -2.04 -15.04 -12.88
#